data_AF-A0AAJ1UIB8-F1
#
_entry.id   AF-A0AAJ1UIB8-F1
#
_cell.length_a   1.000
_cell.length_b   1.000
_cell.length_c   1.000
_cell.angle_alpha   90.00
_cell.angle_beta   90.00
_cell.angle_gamma   90.00
#
_symmetry.space_group_name_H-M   'P 1'
#
loop_
_entity.id
_entity.type
_entity.pdbx_description
1 polymer ?
#
loop_
_entity_poly.entity_id
_entity_poly.type
_entity_poly.pdbx_seq_one_letter_code
_entity_poly.pdbx_strand_id
1 'polypeptide(L)' 'MKAVFDTKPTSIYDDDQTEDYQFPRRYLNTVRQCENDWVVLRRPRADGGNLAYFAVARIAEVEQDINNPYDARYA' A
#
# COMPACT_ATOMS: atom_id res chain seq x y z
N MET A 1 -3.70 -7.29 13.79
CA MET A 1 -4.18 -6.92 12.45
C MET A 1 -4.76 -5.51 12.54
N LYS A 2 -4.06 -4.49 12.01
CA LYS A 2 -4.43 -3.07 12.22
C LYS A 2 -4.98 -2.36 10.99
N ALA A 3 -4.71 -2.83 9.78
CA ALA A 3 -5.18 -2.21 8.55
C ALA A 3 -5.41 -3.21 7.41
N VAL A 4 -6.11 -2.76 6.37
CA VAL A 4 -6.33 -3.48 5.11
C VAL A 4 -5.77 -2.63 3.97
N PHE A 5 -4.86 -3.19 3.19
CA PHE A 5 -4.23 -2.52 2.06
C PHE A 5 -4.82 -3.08 0.77
N ASP A 6 -5.22 -2.18 -0.14
CA ASP A 6 -5.78 -2.58 -1.42
C ASP A 6 -4.66 -2.73 -2.46
N THR A 7 -4.59 -3.90 -3.07
CA THR A 7 -3.64 -4.22 -4.13
C THR A 7 -4.41 -4.38 -5.44
N LYS A 8 -4.03 -3.60 -6.45
CA LYS A 8 -4.61 -3.67 -7.80
C LYS A 8 -3.54 -4.09 -8.80
N PRO A 9 -3.81 -5.06 -9.68
CA PRO A 9 -2.90 -5.41 -10.77
C PRO A 9 -2.65 -4.24 -11.75
N THR A 10 -3.61 -3.32 -11.85
CA THR A 10 -3.57 -2.11 -12.70
C THR A 10 -3.10 -0.87 -11.94
N SER A 11 -2.45 -1.05 -10.79
CA SER A 11 -1.89 0.09 -10.03
C SER A 11 -0.94 0.89 -10.91
N ILE A 12 -1.01 2.22 -10.79
CA ILE A 12 -0.10 3.15 -11.47
C ILE A 12 1.22 3.34 -10.70
N TYR A 13 1.35 2.68 -9.54
CA TYR A 13 2.54 2.69 -8.69
C TYR A 13 3.50 1.58 -9.11
N ASP A 14 4.80 1.87 -9.03
CA ASP A 14 5.89 0.97 -9.44
C ASP A 14 6.24 0.00 -8.30
N ASP A 15 5.22 -0.64 -7.73
CA ASP A 15 5.37 -1.51 -6.57
C ASP A 15 5.78 -2.92 -7.04
N ASP A 16 6.93 -3.42 -6.59
CA ASP A 16 7.11 -4.87 -6.43
C ASP A 16 6.24 -5.28 -5.23
N GLN A 17 5.06 -5.84 -5.51
CA GLN A 17 4.05 -6.20 -4.49
C GLN A 17 4.58 -7.12 -3.38
N THR A 18 5.78 -7.69 -3.53
CA THR A 18 6.39 -8.57 -2.55
C THR A 18 7.31 -7.86 -1.55
N GLU A 19 7.85 -6.68 -1.89
CA GLU A 19 8.82 -5.97 -1.05
C GLU A 19 8.32 -4.59 -0.61
N ASP A 20 7.73 -3.81 -1.52
CA ASP A 20 7.34 -2.41 -1.27
C ASP A 20 5.87 -2.13 -1.59
N TYR A 21 5.27 -1.17 -0.89
CA TYR A 21 3.89 -0.73 -1.11
C TYR A 21 3.79 0.80 -1.07
N GLN A 22 3.67 1.43 -2.23
CA GLN A 22 3.44 2.87 -2.32
C GLN A 22 1.96 3.21 -2.04
N PHE A 23 1.76 4.33 -1.36
CA PHE A 23 0.43 4.84 -1.05
C PHE A 23 0.39 6.37 -1.05
N PRO A 24 -0.78 6.99 -1.28
CA PRO A 24 -0.93 8.43 -1.19
C PRO A 24 -0.57 9.00 0.19
N ARG A 25 0.18 10.11 0.22
CA ARG A 25 0.68 10.78 1.45
C ARG A 25 -0.36 11.02 2.55
N ARG A 26 -1.64 11.21 2.21
CA ARG A 26 -2.74 11.34 3.18
C ARG A 26 -2.85 10.16 4.17
N TYR A 27 -2.34 8.98 3.82
CA TYR A 27 -2.35 7.81 4.69
C TYR A 27 -1.08 7.68 5.54
N LEU A 28 -0.08 8.56 5.38
CA LEU A 28 1.22 8.47 6.07
C LEU A 28 1.08 8.30 7.59
N ASN A 29 0.25 9.12 8.23
CA ASN A 29 0.04 9.03 9.68
C ASN A 29 -0.59 7.69 10.09
N THR A 30 -1.53 7.18 9.29
CA THR A 30 -2.19 5.89 9.55
C THR A 30 -1.20 4.73 9.37
N VAL A 31 -0.39 4.76 8.32
CA VAL A 31 0.58 3.69 8.02
C VAL A 31 1.70 3.67 9.06
N ARG A 32 2.21 4.84 9.50
CA ARG A 32 3.19 4.92 10.59
C ARG A 32 2.69 4.31 11.90
N GLN A 33 1.40 4.43 12.21
CA GLN A 33 0.81 3.79 13.40
C GLN A 33 0.70 2.27 13.29
N CYS A 34 0.93 1.71 12.10
CA CYS A 34 0.91 0.29 11.80
C CYS A 34 2.32 -0.31 11.64
N GLU A 35 3.40 0.47 11.86
CA GLU A 35 4.76 -0.07 11.89
C GLU A 35 4.87 -1.21 12.91
N ASN A 36 5.54 -2.29 12.52
CA ASN A 36 5.65 -3.55 13.24
C ASN A 36 4.32 -4.33 13.43
N ASP A 37 3.20 -3.85 12.89
CA ASP A 37 1.94 -4.58 12.91
C ASP A 37 1.67 -5.33 11.61
N TRP A 38 0.77 -6.32 11.74
CA TRP A 38 0.24 -7.07 10.60
C TRP A 38 -0.93 -6.35 9.94
N VAL A 39 -0.93 -6.38 8.61
CA VAL A 39 -2.00 -5.89 7.73
C VAL A 39 -2.47 -6.99 6.80
N VAL A 40 -3.70 -6.85 6.30
CA VAL A 40 -4.26 -7.76 5.29
C VAL A 40 -4.15 -7.12 3.91
N LEU A 41 -3.69 -7.90 2.92
CA LEU A 41 -3.72 -7.48 1.53
C LEU A 41 -5.03 -7.95 0.87
N ARG A 42 -5.74 -7.00 0.26
CA ARG A 42 -7.05 -7.20 -0.37
C ARG A 42 -7.00 -6.82 -1.84
N ARG A 43 -7.60 -7.63 -2.71
CA ARG A 43 -7.94 -7.25 -4.08
C ARG A 43 -9.38 -6.71 -4.09
N PRO A 44 -9.59 -5.44 -4.45
CA PRO A 44 -10.94 -4.90 -4.60
C PRO A 44 -11.59 -5.41 -5.88
N ARG A 45 -12.93 -5.31 -5.98
CA ARG A 45 -13.70 -5.69 -7.18
C ARG A 45 -13.52 -4.71 -8.37
N ALA A 46 -12.77 -3.63 -8.16
CA ALA A 46 -12.51 -2.65 -9.21
C ALA A 46 -11.70 -3.27 -10.35
N ASP A 47 -11.86 -2.73 -11.56
CA ASP A 47 -11.06 -3.07 -12.74
C ASP A 47 -11.16 -4.54 -13.19
N GLY A 48 -12.29 -5.21 -12.89
CA GLY A 48 -12.54 -6.60 -13.29
C GLY A 48 -11.87 -7.66 -12.42
N GLY A 49 -11.25 -7.25 -11.30
CA GLY A 49 -10.61 -8.16 -10.35
C GLY A 49 -11.58 -8.96 -9.48
N ASN A 50 -11.14 -10.13 -9.01
CA ASN A 50 -11.87 -10.93 -8.03
C ASN A 50 -11.68 -10.33 -6.62
N LEU A 51 -12.80 -10.09 -5.92
CA LEU A 51 -12.78 -9.67 -4.53
C LEU A 51 -12.16 -10.78 -3.67
N ALA A 52 -11.02 -10.50 -3.05
CA ALA A 52 -10.32 -11.48 -2.23
C ALA A 52 -9.44 -10.81 -1.16
N TYR A 53 -9.39 -11.40 0.03
CA TYR A 53 -8.27 -11.24 0.94
C TYR A 53 -7.31 -12.38 0.65
N PHE A 54 -6.08 -12.07 0.25
CA PHE A 54 -5.20 -13.08 -0.38
C PHE A 54 -3.87 -13.25 0.34
N ALA A 55 -3.47 -12.31 1.19
CA ALA A 55 -2.21 -12.38 1.92
C ALA A 55 -2.24 -11.52 3.18
N VAL A 56 -1.22 -11.70 4.01
CA VAL A 56 -0.93 -10.89 5.19
C VAL A 56 0.52 -10.43 5.10
N ALA A 57 0.80 -9.22 5.56
CA ALA A 57 2.14 -8.66 5.58
C ALA A 57 2.37 -7.95 6.91
N ARG A 58 3.64 -7.86 7.34
CA ARG A 58 4.04 -7.04 8.49
C ARG A 58 4.75 -5.81 7.96
N ILE A 59 4.37 -4.63 8.44
CA ILE A 59 5.06 -3.39 8.07
C ILE A 59 6.39 -3.36 8.82
N ALA A 60 7.49 -3.43 8.09
CA ALA A 60 8.83 -3.33 8.68
C ALA A 60 9.16 -1.87 9.03
N GLU A 61 8.98 -0.96 8.07
CA GLU A 61 9.30 0.46 8.17
C GLU A 61 8.49 1.28 7.15
N VAL A 62 8.46 2.61 7.34
CA VAL A 62 7.84 3.56 6.41
C VAL A 62 8.85 4.59 5.97
N GLU A 63 9.34 4.46 4.74
CA GLU A 63 10.36 5.34 4.17
C GLU A 63 9.77 6.39 3.22
N GLN A 64 10.52 7.47 3.00
CA GLN A 64 10.19 8.46 1.99
C GLN A 64 10.69 7.97 0.64
N ASP A 65 9.81 7.92 -0.37
CA ASP A 65 10.20 7.60 -1.74
C ASP A 65 10.96 8.78 -2.38
N ILE A 66 12.26 8.60 -2.59
CA ILE A 66 13.17 9.61 -3.16
C ILE A 66 13.06 9.67 -4.69
N ASN A 67 12.52 8.62 -5.33
CA ASN A 67 12.50 8.47 -6.78
C ASN A 67 11.16 8.85 -7.42
N ASN A 68 10.17 9.24 -6.62
CA ASN A 68 8.82 9.56 -7.11
C ASN A 68 8.61 11.07 -7.34
N PRO A 69 8.63 11.55 -8.61
CA PRO A 69 8.40 12.96 -8.93
C PRO A 69 6.95 13.41 -8.71
N TYR A 70 6.02 12.52 -8.36
CA TYR A 70 4.60 12.85 -8.14
C TYR A 70 4.28 13.34 -6.73
N ASP A 71 5.18 13.19 -5.75
CA ASP A 71 4.98 13.70 -4.38
C ASP A 71 4.84 15.25 -4.37
N ALA A 72 5.35 15.94 -5.41
CA ALA A 72 5.21 17.38 -5.60
C ALA A 72 3.86 17.83 -6.20
N ARG A 73 3.08 16.93 -6.84
CA ARG A 73 1.83 17.30 -7.56
C ARG A 73 0.54 17.04 -6.79
N TYR A 74 0.61 16.29 -5.70
CA TYR A 74 -0.53 15.96 -4.84
C TYR A 74 -0.36 16.45 -3.39
N ALA A 75 0.54 17.41 -3.18
CA ALA A 75 0.72 18.16 -1.94
C ALA A 75 -0.36 19.24 -1.77
#